data_AF-A0A955WVI0-F1
#
_entry.id   AF-A0A955WVI0-F1
#
_cell.length_a   1.000
_cell.length_b   1.000
_cell.length_c   1.000
_cell.angle_alpha   90.00
_cell.angle_beta   90.00
_cell.angle_gamma   90.00
#
_symmetry.space_group_name_H-M   'P 1'
#
loop_
_entity.id
_entity.type
_entity.pdbx_description
1 polymer ?
#
loop_
_entity_poly.entity_id
_entity_poly.type
_entity_poly.pdbx_seq_one_letter_code
_entity_poly.pdbx_strand_id
1 'polypeptide(L)'
;MQLIGLVVLVAVVSFGFAPRDMAGTVSAFDLHAFVVVIGGSAGAILTASSTRNSLWTLLCLRELLPGVGSLAKHTRRMEDERTRFAELWRDGKRAQAVELAERSQYAELRGMLKLVLARASHERTQTVFLELRHAALGFWQPPIANWEL
;
A
#
# COMPACT_ATOMS: atom_id res chain seq x y z
N MET A 1 -9.55 3.44 -13.53
CA MET A 1 -9.94 2.02 -13.65
C MET A 1 -10.69 1.52 -12.41
N GLN A 2 -10.15 1.59 -11.20
CA GLN A 2 -10.83 1.10 -9.98
C GLN A 2 -12.18 1.79 -9.70
N LEU A 3 -12.26 3.13 -9.82
CA LEU A 3 -13.52 3.89 -9.69
C LEU A 3 -14.60 3.45 -10.67
N ILE A 4 -14.21 3.23 -11.93
CA ILE A 4 -15.13 2.79 -12.99
C ILE A 4 -15.63 1.39 -12.67
N GLY A 5 -14.75 0.49 -12.24
CA GLY A 5 -15.11 -0.85 -11.79
C GLY A 5 -16.09 -0.84 -10.61
N LEU A 6 -15.87 0.02 -9.61
CA LEU A 6 -16.78 0.18 -8.48
C LEU A 6 -18.16 0.67 -8.93
N VAL A 7 -18.21 1.68 -9.80
CA VAL A 7 -19.47 2.23 -10.33
C VAL A 7 -20.23 1.16 -11.13
N VAL A 8 -19.53 0.38 -11.97
CA VAL A 8 -20.13 -0.71 -12.73
C VAL A 8 -20.64 -1.82 -11.81
N LEU A 9 -19.87 -2.19 -10.78
CA LEU A 9 -20.30 -3.17 -9.77
C LEU A 9 -21.58 -2.73 -9.09
N VAL A 10 -21.63 -1.49 -8.59
CA VAL A 10 -22.82 -0.91 -7.96
C VAL A 10 -23.98 -0.91 -8.95
N ALA A 11 -23.77 -0.49 -10.19
CA ALA A 11 -24.82 -0.48 -11.22
C ALA A 11 -25.36 -1.88 -11.53
N VAL A 12 -24.50 -2.89 -11.64
CA VAL A 12 -24.90 -4.30 -11.88
C VAL A 12 -25.70 -4.84 -10.70
N VAL A 13 -25.22 -4.61 -9.47
CA VAL A 13 -25.92 -5.03 -8.25
C VAL A 13 -27.29 -4.33 -8.17
N SER A 14 -27.34 -3.01 -8.32
CA SER A 14 -28.58 -2.25 -8.29
C SER A 14 -29.56 -2.65 -9.40
N PHE A 15 -29.07 -2.97 -10.60
CA PHE A 15 -29.91 -3.48 -11.69
C PHE A 15 -30.49 -4.86 -11.37
N GLY A 16 -29.74 -5.73 -10.69
CA GLY A 16 -30.22 -7.03 -10.22
C GLY A 16 -31.34 -6.93 -9.17
N PHE A 17 -31.34 -5.86 -8.37
CA PHE A 17 -32.37 -5.57 -7.36
C PHE A 17 -33.49 -4.65 -7.84
N ALA A 18 -33.44 -4.18 -9.09
CA ALA A 18 -34.52 -3.39 -9.66
C ALA A 18 -35.82 -4.24 -9.69
N PRO A 19 -36.97 -3.68 -9.25
CA PRO A 19 -38.19 -4.46 -9.05
C PRO A 19 -38.65 -5.05 -10.38
N ARG A 20 -38.62 -6.39 -10.47
CA ARG A 20 -39.26 -7.15 -11.55
C ARG A 20 -40.63 -7.61 -11.05
N ASP A 21 -41.67 -6.80 -11.25
CA ASP A 21 -43.12 -7.10 -11.22
C ASP A 21 -43.71 -8.23 -10.32
N MET A 22 -42.99 -8.72 -9.32
CA MET A 22 -43.44 -9.77 -8.42
C MET A 22 -43.28 -9.31 -6.98
N ALA A 23 -44.44 -9.31 -6.32
CA ALA A 23 -44.69 -8.93 -4.94
C ALA A 23 -43.58 -9.38 -3.97
N GLY A 24 -42.96 -8.39 -3.32
CA GLY A 24 -41.96 -8.60 -2.28
C GLY A 24 -40.74 -7.72 -2.53
N THR A 25 -40.81 -6.45 -2.09
CA THR A 25 -39.62 -5.60 -1.95
C THR A 25 -38.72 -6.22 -0.89
N VAL A 26 -37.84 -7.14 -1.28
CA VAL A 26 -36.73 -7.59 -0.45
C VAL A 26 -35.83 -6.38 -0.27
N SER A 27 -35.84 -5.78 0.92
CA SER A 27 -34.94 -4.66 1.25
C SER A 27 -33.50 -5.17 1.16
N ALA A 28 -32.72 -4.63 0.24
CA ALA A 28 -31.28 -4.89 0.14
C ALA A 28 -30.50 -4.38 1.38
N PHE A 29 -31.12 -3.51 2.18
CA PHE A 29 -30.57 -2.94 3.39
C PHE A 29 -31.32 -3.48 4.60
N ASP A 30 -30.97 -4.69 5.03
CA ASP A 30 -31.29 -5.18 6.36
C ASP A 30 -30.12 -4.86 7.32
N LEU A 31 -30.43 -4.10 8.37
CA LEU A 31 -29.46 -3.72 9.39
C LEU A 31 -28.87 -4.96 10.09
N HIS A 32 -29.66 -6.03 10.28
CA HIS A 32 -29.17 -7.24 10.93
C HIS A 32 -28.18 -7.99 10.05
N ALA A 33 -28.51 -8.19 8.76
CA ALA A 33 -27.58 -8.76 7.80
C ALA A 33 -26.29 -7.94 7.67
N PHE A 34 -26.39 -6.60 7.66
CA PHE A 34 -25.23 -5.71 7.63
C PHE A 34 -24.33 -5.88 8.85
N VAL A 35 -24.90 -5.91 10.05
CA VAL A 35 -24.15 -6.10 11.30
C VAL A 35 -23.53 -7.50 11.37
N VAL A 36 -24.23 -8.54 10.93
CA VAL A 36 -23.71 -9.91 10.92
C VAL A 36 -22.53 -10.05 9.95
N VAL A 37 -22.66 -9.53 8.73
CA VAL A 37 -21.61 -9.67 7.71
C VAL A 37 -20.42 -8.76 8.03
N ILE A 38 -20.63 -7.44 8.16
CA ILE A 38 -19.52 -6.50 8.37
C ILE A 38 -18.98 -6.59 9.78
N GLY A 39 -19.86 -6.66 10.79
CA GLY A 39 -19.44 -6.83 12.18
C GLY A 39 -18.78 -8.20 12.42
N GLY A 40 -19.29 -9.26 11.78
CA GLY A 40 -18.68 -10.59 11.83
C GLY A 40 -17.29 -10.62 11.19
N SER A 41 -17.14 -10.12 9.97
CA SER A 41 -15.84 -10.04 9.29
C SER A 41 -14.84 -9.13 10.03
N ALA A 42 -15.29 -7.97 10.53
CA ALA A 42 -14.45 -7.08 11.33
C ALA A 42 -14.02 -7.74 12.65
N GLY A 43 -14.94 -8.43 13.33
CA GLY A 43 -14.66 -9.21 14.52
C GLY A 43 -13.64 -10.33 14.25
N ALA A 44 -13.81 -11.07 13.16
CA ALA A 44 -12.88 -12.11 12.74
C ALA A 44 -11.47 -11.53 12.53
N ILE A 45 -11.33 -10.42 11.80
CA ILE A 45 -10.03 -9.75 11.57
C ILE A 45 -9.39 -9.26 12.88
N LEU A 46 -10.20 -8.76 13.82
CA LEU A 46 -9.71 -8.30 15.14
C LEU A 46 -9.27 -9.47 16.03
N THR A 47 -9.90 -10.64 15.92
CA THR A 47 -9.52 -11.83 16.68
C THR A 47 -8.35 -12.60 16.07
N ALA A 48 -8.23 -12.61 14.74
CA ALA A 48 -7.23 -13.38 14.00
C ALA A 48 -5.87 -12.66 13.87
N SER A 49 -5.82 -11.34 14.13
CA SER A 49 -4.61 -10.54 13.93
C SER A 49 -4.24 -9.71 15.15
N SER A 50 -2.98 -9.28 15.21
CA SER A 50 -2.55 -8.34 16.25
C SER A 50 -3.24 -6.99 16.07
N THR A 51 -3.50 -6.26 17.16
CA THR A 51 -4.14 -4.93 17.14
C THR A 51 -3.45 -3.96 16.17
N ARG A 52 -2.11 -4.01 16.10
CA ARG A 52 -1.33 -3.23 15.15
C ARG A 52 -1.68 -3.59 13.72
N ASN A 53 -1.70 -4.89 13.38
CA ASN A 53 -1.97 -5.34 12.01
C ASN A 53 -3.42 -5.07 11.61
N SER A 54 -4.40 -5.25 12.50
CA SER A 54 -5.81 -4.93 12.21
C SER A 54 -6.00 -3.43 11.93
N LEU A 55 -5.33 -2.56 12.69
CA LEU A 55 -5.34 -1.12 12.42
C LEU A 55 -4.71 -0.81 11.05
N TRP A 56 -3.57 -1.44 10.74
CA TRP A 56 -2.92 -1.28 9.43
C TRP A 56 -3.79 -1.80 8.29
N THR A 57 -4.51 -2.91 8.45
CA THR A 57 -5.48 -3.44 7.48
C THR A 57 -6.52 -2.37 7.13
N LEU A 58 -7.12 -1.73 8.14
CA LEU A 58 -8.09 -0.65 7.92
C LEU A 58 -7.46 0.58 7.28
N LEU A 59 -6.25 0.96 7.69
CA LEU A 59 -5.53 2.09 7.09
C LEU A 59 -5.12 1.83 5.63
N CYS A 60 -4.85 0.57 5.25
CA CYS A 60 -4.60 0.20 3.86
C CYS A 60 -5.81 0.46 2.96
N LEU A 61 -7.03 0.41 3.51
CA LEU A 61 -8.25 0.71 2.75
C LEU A 61 -8.23 2.13 2.18
N ARG A 62 -7.55 3.06 2.87
CA ARG A 62 -7.33 4.44 2.39
C ARG A 62 -6.63 4.48 1.04
N GLU A 63 -5.74 3.53 0.78
CA GLU A 63 -4.98 3.43 -0.47
C GLU A 63 -5.83 2.92 -1.63
N LEU A 64 -6.95 2.26 -1.33
CA LEU A 64 -7.95 1.85 -2.33
C LEU A 64 -8.87 3.01 -2.73
N LEU A 65 -8.99 4.04 -1.89
CA LEU A 65 -9.83 5.20 -2.14
C LEU A 65 -9.11 6.23 -3.04
N PRO A 66 -9.75 6.67 -4.14
CA PRO A 66 -9.18 7.66 -5.04
C PRO A 66 -8.95 8.99 -4.31
N GLY A 67 -7.74 9.54 -4.44
CA GLY A 67 -7.39 10.86 -3.88
C GLY A 67 -6.92 10.86 -2.42
N VAL A 68 -7.29 9.83 -1.63
CA VAL A 68 -6.88 9.70 -0.22
C VAL A 68 -5.61 8.86 -0.05
N GLY A 69 -5.31 8.01 -1.04
CA GLY A 69 -4.07 7.24 -1.11
C GLY A 69 -2.81 8.11 -1.04
N SER A 70 -1.86 7.66 -0.23
CA SER A 70 -0.61 8.34 0.08
C SER A 70 0.62 7.56 -0.39
N LEU A 71 0.51 6.25 -0.56
CA LEU A 71 1.64 5.39 -0.94
C LEU A 71 2.21 5.81 -2.28
N ALA A 72 1.36 5.98 -3.30
CA ALA A 72 1.81 6.40 -4.63
C ALA A 72 2.55 7.74 -4.60
N LYS A 73 2.13 8.69 -3.76
CA LYS A 73 2.79 9.99 -3.61
C LYS A 73 4.14 9.85 -2.91
N HIS A 74 4.20 9.03 -1.85
CA HIS A 74 5.41 8.80 -1.09
C HIS A 74 6.47 8.04 -1.92
N THR A 75 6.07 6.99 -2.62
CA THR A 75 6.93 6.21 -3.52
C THR A 75 7.46 7.07 -4.67
N ARG A 76 6.62 7.91 -5.29
CA ARG A 76 7.08 8.83 -6.34
C ARG A 76 8.14 9.80 -5.83
N ARG A 77 7.90 10.45 -4.68
CA ARG A 77 8.89 11.37 -4.07
C ARG A 77 10.22 10.68 -3.77
N MET A 78 10.18 9.46 -3.25
CA MET A 78 11.38 8.65 -3.01
C MET A 78 12.13 8.36 -4.32
N GLU A 79 11.41 7.95 -5.37
CA GLU A 79 12.01 7.62 -6.67
C GLU A 79 12.57 8.87 -7.38
N ASP A 80 11.90 10.01 -7.24
CA ASP A 80 12.39 11.30 -7.74
C ASP A 80 13.71 11.69 -7.04
N GLU A 81 13.79 11.55 -5.71
CA GLU A 81 15.04 11.79 -4.96
C GLU A 81 16.15 10.80 -5.37
N ARG A 82 15.81 9.52 -5.56
CA ARG A 82 16.75 8.49 -6.04
C ARG A 82 17.29 8.82 -7.43
N THR A 83 16.42 9.23 -8.34
CA THR A 83 16.80 9.60 -9.71
C THR A 83 17.73 10.80 -9.70
N ARG A 84 17.38 11.84 -8.94
CA ARG A 84 18.20 13.04 -8.77
C ARG A 84 19.56 12.73 -8.14
N PHE A 85 19.60 11.83 -7.15
CA PHE A 85 20.86 11.36 -6.58
C PHE A 85 21.74 10.69 -7.64
N ALA A 86 21.17 9.80 -8.45
CA ALA A 86 21.91 9.10 -9.49
C ALA A 86 22.44 10.05 -10.58
N GLU A 87 21.65 11.05 -10.97
CA GLU A 87 22.06 12.11 -11.90
C GLU A 87 23.22 12.93 -11.36
N LEU A 88 23.11 13.47 -10.13
CA LEU A 88 24.18 14.23 -9.49
C LEU A 88 25.47 13.41 -9.36
N TRP A 89 25.34 12.12 -9.08
CA TRP A 89 26.49 11.23 -9.00
C TRP A 89 27.17 11.02 -10.35
N ARG A 90 26.39 10.81 -11.42
CA ARG A 90 26.88 10.63 -12.79
C ARG A 90 27.53 11.91 -13.34
N ASP A 91 26.95 13.06 -13.03
CA ASP A 91 27.48 14.39 -13.41
C ASP A 91 28.76 14.77 -12.65
N GLY A 92 29.25 13.92 -11.75
CA GLY A 92 30.45 14.20 -10.95
C GLY A 92 30.23 15.17 -9.78
N LYS A 93 29.00 15.64 -9.55
CA LYS A 93 28.59 16.54 -8.45
C LYS A 93 28.44 15.79 -7.12
N ARG A 94 29.49 15.07 -6.72
CA ARG A 94 29.46 14.13 -5.57
C ARG A 94 29.08 14.79 -4.25
N ALA A 95 29.57 16.00 -3.98
CA ALA A 95 29.23 16.73 -2.75
C ALA A 95 27.72 16.98 -2.62
N GLN A 96 27.06 17.39 -3.72
CA GLN A 96 25.61 17.64 -3.76
C GLN A 96 24.82 16.33 -3.64
N ALA A 97 25.31 15.24 -4.23
CA ALA A 97 24.68 13.93 -4.11
C ALA A 97 24.74 13.39 -2.67
N VAL A 98 25.88 13.55 -2.00
CA VAL A 98 26.06 13.19 -0.57
C VAL A 98 25.11 14.00 0.30
N GLU A 99 25.09 15.33 0.13
CA GLU A 99 24.23 16.23 0.90
C GLU A 99 22.74 15.90 0.72
N LEU A 100 22.31 15.59 -0.51
CA LEU A 100 20.94 15.15 -0.81
C LEU A 100 20.59 13.87 -0.06
N ALA A 101 21.45 12.85 -0.14
CA ALA A 101 21.20 11.56 0.49
C ALA A 101 21.21 11.64 2.02
N GLU A 102 22.12 12.41 2.63
CA GLU A 102 22.19 12.57 4.09
C GLU A 102 20.97 13.30 4.66
N ARG A 103 20.46 14.31 3.95
CA ARG A 103 19.25 15.05 4.33
C ARG A 103 17.95 14.32 3.99
N SER A 104 18.01 13.29 3.17
CA SER A 104 16.84 12.52 2.78
C SER A 104 16.19 11.85 3.99
N GLN A 105 14.86 11.92 4.06
CA GLN A 105 14.06 11.20 5.05
C GLN A 105 14.05 9.68 4.79
N TYR A 106 14.38 9.25 3.58
CA TYR A 106 14.32 7.86 3.14
C TYR A 106 15.58 7.11 3.58
N ALA A 107 15.40 6.05 4.37
CA ALA A 107 16.51 5.24 4.87
C ALA A 107 17.23 4.50 3.74
N GLU A 108 16.50 4.15 2.69
CA GLU A 108 16.95 3.45 1.49
C GLU A 108 17.98 4.27 0.71
N LEU A 109 17.73 5.57 0.56
CA LEU A 109 18.65 6.52 -0.09
C LEU A 109 19.97 6.65 0.67
N ARG A 110 19.90 6.75 2.01
CA ARG A 110 21.08 6.74 2.88
C ARG A 110 21.82 5.40 2.82
N GLY A 111 21.10 4.29 2.74
CA GLY A 111 21.67 2.95 2.55
C GLY A 111 22.42 2.84 1.22
N MET A 112 21.84 3.35 0.14
CA MET A 112 22.46 3.39 -1.17
C MET A 112 23.76 4.22 -1.16
N LEU A 113 23.75 5.40 -0.51
CA LEU A 113 24.97 6.21 -0.34
C LEU A 113 26.07 5.42 0.38
N LYS A 114 25.75 4.73 1.48
CA LYS A 114 26.73 3.92 2.22
C LYS A 114 27.35 2.83 1.35
N LEU A 115 26.54 2.14 0.54
CA LEU A 115 27.03 1.12 -0.40
C LEU A 115 27.97 1.70 -1.45
N VAL A 116 27.63 2.86 -2.00
CA VAL A 116 28.44 3.57 -2.99
C VAL A 116 29.77 4.03 -2.39
N LEU A 117 29.75 4.64 -1.20
CA LEU A 117 30.97 5.10 -0.51
C LEU A 117 31.88 3.95 -0.12
N ALA A 118 31.30 2.82 0.32
CA ALA A 118 32.04 1.61 0.65
C ALA A 118 32.57 0.86 -0.59
N ARG A 119 32.24 1.32 -1.81
CA ARG A 119 32.51 0.60 -3.07
C ARG A 119 32.09 -0.87 -2.97
N ALA A 120 30.89 -1.08 -2.42
CA ALA A 120 30.39 -2.41 -2.12
C ALA A 120 30.38 -3.29 -3.39
N SER A 121 30.70 -4.59 -3.21
CA SER A 121 30.60 -5.55 -4.30
C SER A 121 29.16 -5.70 -4.77
N HIS A 122 28.99 -6.27 -5.96
CA HIS A 122 27.67 -6.56 -6.49
C HIS A 122 26.88 -7.50 -5.57
N GLU A 123 27.54 -8.54 -5.05
CA GLU A 123 26.99 -9.50 -4.09
C GLU A 123 26.46 -8.78 -2.84
N ARG A 124 27.26 -7.91 -2.23
CA ARG A 124 26.86 -7.17 -1.03
C ARG A 124 25.66 -6.28 -1.29
N THR A 125 25.60 -5.65 -2.47
CA THR A 125 24.48 -4.83 -2.89
C THR A 125 23.20 -5.67 -3.07
N GLN A 126 23.32 -6.85 -3.71
CA GLN A 126 22.19 -7.76 -3.87
C GLN A 126 21.66 -8.26 -2.52
N THR A 127 22.53 -8.59 -1.57
CA THR A 127 22.12 -9.01 -0.22
C THR A 127 21.30 -7.93 0.47
N VAL A 128 21.78 -6.67 0.49
CA VAL A 128 21.05 -5.55 1.10
C VAL A 128 19.71 -5.31 0.40
N PHE A 129 19.67 -5.41 -0.92
CA PHE A 129 18.41 -5.30 -1.67
C PHE A 129 17.41 -6.41 -1.30
N LEU A 130 17.89 -7.64 -1.15
CA LEU A 130 17.08 -8.79 -0.76
C LEU A 130 16.53 -8.61 0.66
N GLU A 131 17.34 -8.13 1.60
CA GLU A 131 16.93 -7.78 2.96
C GLU A 131 15.83 -6.71 2.96
N LEU A 132 16.00 -5.64 2.17
CA LEU A 132 14.99 -4.59 2.02
C LEU A 132 13.68 -5.14 1.46
N ARG A 133 13.75 -6.02 0.46
CA ARG A 133 12.58 -6.68 -0.11
C ARG A 133 11.85 -7.53 0.93
N HIS A 134 12.59 -8.33 1.70
CA HIS A 134 11.99 -9.15 2.76
C HIS A 134 11.36 -8.29 3.86
N ALA A 135 12.00 -7.19 4.25
CA ALA A 135 11.42 -6.25 5.21
C ALA A 135 10.12 -5.63 4.69
N ALA A 136 10.10 -5.22 3.42
CA ALA A 136 8.91 -4.65 2.79
C ALA A 136 7.77 -5.68 2.71
N LEU A 137 8.07 -6.91 2.28
CA LEU A 137 7.08 -7.99 2.24
C LEU A 137 6.55 -8.31 3.64
N GLY A 138 7.44 -8.46 4.63
CA GLY A 138 7.04 -8.74 6.02
C GLY A 138 6.18 -7.63 6.63
N PHE A 139 6.35 -6.38 6.20
CA PHE A 139 5.51 -5.27 6.64
C PHE A 139 4.12 -5.30 5.99
N TRP A 140 4.02 -5.51 4.68
CA TRP A 140 2.76 -5.41 3.93
C TRP A 140 1.94 -6.68 3.89
N GLN A 141 2.58 -7.85 4.00
CA GLN A 141 1.91 -9.15 3.88
C GLN A 141 0.84 -9.36 4.97
N PRO A 142 1.07 -9.07 6.26
CA PRO A 142 0.04 -9.32 7.27
C PRO A 142 -1.23 -8.45 7.08
N PRO A 143 -1.12 -7.13 6.81
CA PRO A 143 -2.29 -6.33 6.52
C PRO A 143 -3.08 -6.76 5.29
N ILE A 144 -2.39 -7.24 4.23
CA ILE A 144 -3.01 -7.73 2.99
C ILE A 144 -3.68 -9.09 3.22
N ALA A 145 -3.01 -10.02 3.89
CA ALA A 145 -3.56 -11.35 4.19
C ALA A 145 -4.86 -11.28 5.02
N ASN A 146 -5.00 -10.27 5.88
CA ASN A 146 -6.24 -10.04 6.61
C ASN A 146 -7.46 -9.71 5.71
N TRP A 147 -7.23 -9.30 4.45
CA TRP A 147 -8.29 -9.08 3.45
C TRP A 147 -8.61 -10.34 2.63
N GLU A 148 -7.80 -11.38 2.73
CA GLU A 148 -7.99 -12.67 2.04
C GLU A 148 -8.71 -13.71 2.92
N LEU A 149 -8.98 -13.37 4.20
CA LEU A 149 -9.69 -14.19 5.18
C LEU A 149 -11.21 -14.24 4.95
#